data_AF-A0A1U7V891-F1
#
_entry.id   AF-A0A1U7V891-F1
#
_cell.length_a   1.000
_cell.length_b   1.000
_cell.length_c   1.000
_cell.angle_alpha   90.00
_cell.angle_beta   90.00
_cell.angle_gamma   90.00
#
_symmetry.space_group_name_H-M   'P 1'
#
loop_
_entity.id
_entity.type
_entity.pdbx_description
1 polymer ?
#
loop_
_entity_poly.entity_id
_entity_poly.type
_entity_poly.pdbx_seq_one_letter_code
_entity_poly.pdbx_strand_id
1 'polypeptide(L)'
;MSNMQTEEELERRKLEEALEVKSLRRIISAYLNYPEAAEEDVKRWERSFRKLPPRHKALLSHLPSKFQKLRWCIAQNSYFIFEMLKVFEPPLDMSQDIDNCENQHLDVVSDSHHSSRSRNPCLCESTSTSGGVNCHSLAEPISEETCNGKFPAPANVNEEQDIDISKKSIAGKCSISLEDHGSANNICGDGCKNLPDRDTLYASACCNGNVSSSSPDWLDPSLQLHVPLVDVDKVRCIIRNIVRDWAKEGQQERDQCYRPILEELERLFPDRSNENPPACLVPGAGLGRLALEISCLGFACQGNEFSYYMMICSSFILNHAQAAGEWTIFPWIHSNCNSVSDNDQLRPVSVPDIHPARNY
;
A
#
# COMPACT_ATOMS: atom_id res chain seq x y z
N MET A 1 4.03 21.30 46.07
CA MET A 1 4.04 21.74 44.66
C MET A 1 4.71 20.73 43.73
N SER A 2 5.76 19.99 44.13
CA SER A 2 6.36 18.95 43.26
C SER A 2 5.50 17.71 43.06
N ASN A 3 4.86 17.17 44.11
CA ASN A 3 4.05 15.93 43.99
C ASN A 3 2.83 16.07 43.07
N MET A 4 2.21 17.25 43.03
CA MET A 4 1.02 17.50 42.21
C MET A 4 1.39 17.56 40.72
N GLN A 5 2.56 18.12 40.38
CA GLN A 5 3.10 18.08 39.01
C GLN A 5 3.43 16.66 38.57
N THR A 6 3.90 15.81 39.48
CA THR A 6 4.20 14.39 39.18
C THR A 6 2.93 13.56 38.96
N GLU A 7 1.85 13.84 39.70
CA GLU A 7 0.55 13.19 39.49
C GLU A 7 -0.10 13.63 38.17
N GLU A 8 -0.07 14.93 37.85
CA GLU A 8 -0.57 15.46 36.57
C GLU A 8 0.19 14.88 35.37
N GLU A 9 1.52 14.77 35.46
CA GLU A 9 2.34 14.14 34.42
C GLU A 9 2.03 12.66 34.24
N LEU A 10 1.79 11.92 35.32
CA LEU A 10 1.43 10.52 35.29
C LEU A 10 0.07 10.31 34.62
N GLU A 11 -0.94 11.09 34.99
CA GLU A 11 -2.27 11.03 34.38
C GLU A 11 -2.23 11.41 32.90
N ARG A 12 -1.43 12.41 32.53
CA ARG A 12 -1.20 12.75 31.13
C ARG A 12 -0.60 11.58 30.34
N ARG A 13 0.41 10.89 30.88
CA ARG A 13 1.03 9.72 30.20
C ARG A 13 0.04 8.58 30.02
N LYS A 14 -0.75 8.27 31.05
CA LYS A 14 -1.81 7.25 30.95
C LYS A 14 -2.84 7.60 29.87
N LEU A 15 -3.23 8.87 29.79
CA LEU A 15 -4.15 9.34 28.75
C LEU A 15 -3.53 9.22 27.35
N GLU A 16 -2.26 9.59 27.19
CA GLU A 16 -1.53 9.45 25.91
C GLU A 16 -1.43 7.99 25.48
N GLU A 17 -1.08 7.08 26.40
CA GLU A 17 -1.02 5.64 26.16
C GLU A 17 -2.40 5.08 25.77
N ALA A 18 -3.48 5.46 26.46
CA ALA A 18 -4.83 5.04 26.12
C ALA A 18 -5.28 5.53 24.73
N LEU A 19 -4.92 6.76 24.36
CA LEU A 19 -5.18 7.30 23.02
C LEU A 19 -4.36 6.58 21.94
N GLU A 20 -3.13 6.19 22.26
CA GLU A 20 -2.26 5.43 21.37
C GLU A 20 -2.79 4.01 21.14
N VAL A 21 -3.20 3.30 22.19
CA VAL A 21 -3.87 1.98 22.09
C VAL A 21 -5.15 2.10 21.26
N LYS A 22 -5.98 3.12 21.49
CA LYS A 22 -7.19 3.38 20.70
C LYS A 22 -6.86 3.61 19.22
N SER A 23 -5.83 4.40 18.94
CA SER A 23 -5.35 4.64 17.58
C SER A 23 -4.86 3.35 16.92
N LEU A 24 -4.05 2.55 17.63
CA LEU A 24 -3.50 1.30 17.13
C LEU A 24 -4.61 0.27 16.82
N ARG A 25 -5.58 0.10 17.71
CA ARG A 25 -6.76 -0.77 17.47
C ARG A 25 -7.54 -0.37 16.22
N ARG A 26 -7.73 0.95 16.00
CA ARG A 26 -8.37 1.47 14.78
C ARG A 26 -7.56 1.14 13.52
N ILE A 27 -6.23 1.21 13.60
CA ILE A 27 -5.33 0.92 12.48
C ILE A 27 -5.30 -0.57 12.14
N ILE A 28 -5.20 -1.43 13.15
CA ILE A 28 -5.31 -2.90 12.98
C ILE A 28 -6.67 -3.23 12.35
N SER A 29 -7.75 -2.63 12.86
CA SER A 29 -9.09 -2.80 12.28
C SER A 29 -9.13 -2.35 10.82
N ALA A 30 -8.45 -1.27 10.43
CA ALA A 30 -8.38 -0.85 9.04
C ALA A 30 -7.70 -1.88 8.12
N TYR A 31 -6.62 -2.51 8.58
CA TYR A 31 -6.01 -3.62 7.87
C TYR A 31 -6.95 -4.83 7.75
N LEU A 32 -7.64 -5.19 8.83
CA LEU A 32 -8.60 -6.31 8.83
C LEU A 32 -9.83 -6.05 7.95
N ASN A 33 -10.26 -4.79 7.79
CA ASN A 33 -11.39 -4.38 6.95
C ASN A 33 -11.02 -4.27 5.45
N TYR A 34 -9.73 -4.35 5.09
CA TYR A 34 -9.27 -4.26 3.70
C TYR A 34 -9.98 -5.23 2.73
N PRO A 35 -10.14 -6.54 3.04
CA PRO A 35 -10.70 -7.50 2.09
C PRO A 35 -12.16 -7.17 1.73
N GLU A 36 -12.97 -6.84 2.74
CA GLU A 36 -14.37 -6.48 2.56
C GLU A 36 -14.52 -5.18 1.77
N ALA A 37 -13.76 -4.13 2.14
CA ALA A 37 -13.79 -2.86 1.44
C ALA A 37 -13.36 -2.99 -0.03
N ALA A 38 -12.34 -3.80 -0.33
CA ALA A 38 -11.89 -4.05 -1.69
C ALA A 38 -12.92 -4.89 -2.50
N GLU A 39 -13.60 -5.85 -1.87
CA GLU A 39 -14.68 -6.61 -2.50
C GLU A 39 -15.90 -5.73 -2.83
N GLU A 40 -16.25 -4.76 -1.98
CA GLU A 40 -17.34 -3.83 -2.24
C GLU A 40 -17.11 -2.97 -3.49
N ASP A 41 -15.85 -2.64 -3.80
CA ASP A 41 -15.49 -1.97 -5.05
C ASP A 41 -15.77 -2.86 -6.28
N VAL A 42 -15.38 -4.14 -6.21
CA VAL A 42 -15.65 -5.11 -7.29
C VAL A 42 -17.16 -5.31 -7.47
N LYS A 43 -17.91 -5.49 -6.37
CA LYS A 43 -19.38 -5.59 -6.41
C LYS A 43 -20.02 -4.35 -7.01
N ARG A 44 -19.49 -3.16 -6.72
CA ARG A 44 -19.98 -1.90 -7.32
C ARG A 44 -19.74 -1.87 -8.83
N TRP A 45 -18.58 -2.30 -9.31
CA TRP A 45 -18.28 -2.42 -10.74
C TRP A 45 -19.16 -3.47 -11.42
N GLU A 46 -19.35 -4.63 -10.80
CA GLU A 46 -20.25 -5.68 -11.29
C GLU A 46 -21.70 -5.22 -11.40
N ARG A 47 -22.21 -4.52 -10.38
CA ARG A 47 -23.56 -3.93 -10.43
C ARG A 47 -23.70 -2.96 -11.59
N SER A 48 -22.67 -2.17 -11.87
CA SER A 48 -22.66 -1.24 -13.00
C SER A 48 -22.66 -1.98 -14.35
N PHE A 49 -21.83 -3.02 -14.49
CA PHE A 49 -21.82 -3.88 -15.67
C PHE A 49 -23.16 -4.59 -15.91
N ARG A 50 -23.80 -5.10 -14.86
CA ARG A 50 -25.11 -5.78 -14.95
C ARG A 50 -26.22 -4.89 -15.50
N LYS A 51 -26.13 -3.56 -15.28
CA LYS A 51 -27.10 -2.58 -15.80
C LYS A 51 -26.96 -2.32 -17.30
N LEU A 52 -25.87 -2.76 -17.94
CA LEU A 52 -25.64 -2.51 -19.37
C LEU A 52 -26.58 -3.33 -20.28
N PRO A 53 -26.99 -2.79 -21.44
CA PRO A 53 -27.71 -3.55 -22.46
C PRO A 53 -26.89 -4.75 -22.99
N PRO A 54 -27.54 -5.82 -23.50
CA PRO A 54 -26.83 -7.02 -23.99
C PRO A 54 -25.74 -6.74 -25.02
N ARG A 55 -25.99 -5.81 -25.97
CA ARG A 55 -24.99 -5.40 -26.98
C ARG A 55 -23.71 -4.82 -26.38
N HIS A 56 -23.80 -4.04 -25.30
CA HIS A 56 -22.61 -3.46 -24.66
C HIS A 56 -21.89 -4.50 -23.80
N LYS A 57 -22.64 -5.42 -23.17
CA LYS A 57 -22.04 -6.56 -22.45
C LYS A 57 -21.23 -7.46 -23.39
N ALA A 58 -21.69 -7.66 -24.63
CA ALA A 58 -20.96 -8.42 -25.63
C ALA A 58 -19.61 -7.79 -26.00
N LEU A 59 -19.53 -6.45 -26.07
CA LEU A 59 -18.28 -5.71 -26.31
C LEU A 59 -17.30 -5.80 -25.12
N LEU A 60 -17.83 -5.99 -23.92
CA LEU A 60 -17.08 -6.02 -22.66
C LEU A 60 -17.09 -7.43 -22.03
N SER A 61 -17.05 -8.46 -22.87
CA SER A 61 -17.18 -9.87 -22.48
C SER A 61 -16.06 -10.35 -21.55
N HIS A 62 -14.93 -9.64 -21.49
CA HIS A 62 -13.80 -9.93 -20.60
C HIS A 62 -14.07 -9.55 -19.13
N LEU A 63 -14.99 -8.61 -18.85
CA LEU A 63 -15.17 -8.05 -17.50
C LEU A 63 -15.57 -9.07 -16.42
N PRO A 64 -16.48 -10.04 -16.67
CA PRO A 64 -16.79 -11.07 -15.68
C PRO A 64 -15.55 -11.85 -15.21
N SER A 65 -14.70 -12.27 -16.15
CA SER A 65 -13.43 -12.93 -15.84
C SER A 65 -12.45 -12.00 -15.14
N LYS A 66 -12.41 -10.72 -15.51
CA LYS A 66 -11.62 -9.69 -14.82
C LYS A 66 -12.04 -9.54 -13.35
N PHE A 67 -13.34 -9.49 -13.05
CA PHE A 67 -13.84 -9.40 -11.68
C PHE A 67 -13.44 -10.61 -10.84
N GLN A 68 -13.45 -11.82 -11.41
CA GLN A 68 -12.94 -13.01 -10.73
C GLN A 68 -11.44 -12.90 -10.42
N LYS A 69 -10.62 -12.43 -11.37
CA LYS A 69 -9.20 -12.19 -11.16
C LYS A 69 -8.94 -11.12 -10.09
N LEU A 70 -9.72 -10.04 -10.07
CA LEU A 70 -9.62 -9.00 -9.04
C LEU A 70 -9.85 -9.57 -7.65
N ARG A 71 -10.87 -10.43 -7.47
CA ARG A 71 -11.12 -11.10 -6.18
C ARG A 71 -9.97 -11.98 -5.73
N TRP A 72 -9.39 -12.72 -6.67
CA TRP A 72 -8.20 -13.51 -6.38
C TRP A 72 -7.02 -12.63 -5.94
N CYS A 73 -6.78 -11.51 -6.62
CA CYS A 73 -5.76 -10.53 -6.22
C CYS A 73 -6.03 -9.91 -4.84
N ILE A 74 -7.30 -9.62 -4.53
CA ILE A 74 -7.72 -9.15 -3.19
C ILE A 74 -7.36 -10.20 -2.14
N ALA A 75 -7.65 -11.48 -2.40
CA ALA A 75 -7.31 -12.57 -1.48
C ALA A 75 -5.78 -12.67 -1.25
N GLN A 76 -4.96 -12.51 -2.29
CA GLN A 76 -3.50 -12.50 -2.15
C GLN A 76 -3.00 -11.33 -1.30
N ASN A 77 -3.50 -10.11 -1.54
CA ASN A 77 -3.15 -8.96 -0.70
C ASN A 77 -3.62 -9.14 0.75
N SER A 78 -4.80 -9.75 0.94
CA SER A 78 -5.36 -10.03 2.27
C SER A 78 -4.50 -11.04 3.03
N TYR A 79 -4.00 -12.07 2.34
CA TYR A 79 -3.06 -13.03 2.91
C TYR A 79 -1.78 -12.36 3.37
N PHE A 80 -1.16 -11.52 2.52
CA PHE A 80 0.02 -10.73 2.90
C PHE A 80 -0.23 -9.86 4.15
N ILE A 81 -1.36 -9.13 4.18
CA ILE A 81 -1.74 -8.29 5.34
C ILE A 81 -1.90 -9.14 6.59
N PHE A 82 -2.53 -10.31 6.48
CA PHE A 82 -2.79 -11.18 7.62
C PHE A 82 -1.50 -11.76 8.20
N GLU A 83 -0.57 -12.23 7.35
CA GLU A 83 0.74 -12.70 7.80
C GLU A 83 1.57 -11.58 8.46
N MET A 84 1.48 -10.36 7.91
CA MET A 84 2.06 -9.18 8.53
C MET A 84 1.49 -8.88 9.92
N LEU A 85 0.17 -8.93 10.09
CA LEU A 85 -0.46 -8.65 11.39
C LEU A 85 -0.25 -9.78 12.42
N LYS A 86 -0.10 -11.03 11.97
CA LYS A 86 0.16 -12.19 12.83
C LYS A 86 1.45 -12.07 13.63
N VAL A 87 2.49 -11.55 13.00
CA VAL A 87 3.81 -11.41 13.61
C VAL A 87 4.05 -10.01 14.17
N PHE A 88 3.08 -9.10 14.02
CA PHE A 88 3.17 -7.78 14.61
C PHE A 88 3.05 -7.88 16.13
N GLU A 89 4.09 -7.41 16.83
CA GLU A 89 4.11 -7.28 18.29
C GLU A 89 3.85 -5.81 18.66
N PRO A 90 2.66 -5.47 19.18
CA PRO A 90 2.33 -4.13 19.62
C PRO A 90 3.33 -3.64 20.69
N PRO A 91 3.79 -2.38 20.62
CA PRO A 91 4.70 -1.83 21.62
C PRO A 91 4.01 -1.55 22.97
N LEU A 92 2.69 -1.68 23.03
CA LEU A 92 1.84 -1.38 24.19
C LEU A 92 0.92 -2.56 24.50
N ASP A 93 0.57 -2.71 25.77
CA ASP A 93 -0.43 -3.70 26.20
C ASP A 93 -1.84 -3.26 25.77
N MET A 94 -2.38 -3.97 24.78
CA MET A 94 -3.72 -3.73 24.25
C MET A 94 -4.80 -4.58 24.95
N SER A 95 -4.50 -5.27 26.05
CA SER A 95 -5.49 -6.14 26.74
C SER A 95 -6.49 -5.37 27.62
N GLN A 96 -6.23 -4.10 27.92
CA GLN A 96 -7.09 -3.32 28.81
C GLN A 96 -8.38 -2.85 28.09
N ASP A 97 -9.54 -3.18 28.67
CA ASP A 97 -10.85 -2.71 28.20
C ASP A 97 -10.99 -1.20 28.46
N ILE A 98 -11.20 -0.42 27.39
CA ILE A 98 -11.44 1.03 27.49
C ILE A 98 -12.95 1.25 27.63
N ASP A 99 -13.55 0.74 28.71
CA ASP A 99 -14.96 1.00 29.03
C ASP A 99 -15.18 2.28 29.86
N ASN A 100 -14.10 3.03 30.18
CA ASN A 100 -14.19 4.12 31.16
C ASN A 100 -14.20 5.55 30.60
N CYS A 101 -14.27 5.76 29.27
CA CYS A 101 -14.11 7.12 28.71
C CYS A 101 -15.35 7.71 28.01
N GLU A 102 -16.56 7.17 28.22
CA GLU A 102 -17.79 7.76 27.64
C GLU A 102 -18.74 8.42 28.66
N ASN A 103 -18.49 8.42 29.98
CA ASN A 103 -19.51 8.89 30.95
C ASN A 103 -19.01 9.81 32.08
N GLN A 104 -18.27 10.89 31.80
CA GLN A 104 -18.08 11.99 32.77
C GLN A 104 -18.04 13.37 32.09
N HIS A 105 -19.15 13.83 31.51
CA HIS A 105 -19.47 15.27 31.46
C HIS A 105 -20.93 15.60 31.09
N LEU A 106 -21.89 14.88 31.65
CA LEU A 106 -23.30 15.30 31.63
C LEU A 106 -23.77 15.49 33.06
N ASP A 107 -24.52 16.58 33.27
CA ASP A 107 -25.06 17.16 34.51
C ASP A 107 -24.07 18.16 35.17
N VAL A 108 -24.33 19.46 35.37
CA VAL A 108 -25.56 20.22 35.66
C VAL A 108 -25.30 21.70 35.34
N VAL A 109 -26.22 22.42 34.67
CA VAL A 109 -26.88 23.66 35.13
C VAL A 109 -27.91 24.07 34.05
N SER A 110 -29.19 24.03 34.45
CA SER A 110 -30.32 24.57 33.70
C SER A 110 -30.53 26.08 33.95
N ASP A 111 -31.11 26.72 32.94
CA ASP A 111 -31.86 27.99 32.92
C ASP A 111 -31.16 29.34 33.12
N SER A 112 -31.09 30.13 32.03
CA SER A 112 -31.91 31.35 31.87
C SER A 112 -31.67 32.07 30.53
N HIS A 113 -32.72 32.78 30.10
CA HIS A 113 -32.92 33.38 28.78
C HIS A 113 -32.07 34.62 28.43
N HIS A 114 -32.02 34.86 27.10
CA HIS A 114 -31.93 36.13 26.36
C HIS A 114 -30.58 36.69 25.88
N SER A 115 -30.47 36.73 24.54
CA SER A 115 -29.98 37.84 23.69
C SER A 115 -28.60 38.46 23.97
N SER A 116 -27.64 38.22 23.07
CA SER A 116 -27.08 39.25 22.17
C SER A 116 -25.65 38.93 21.70
N ARG A 117 -25.44 39.09 20.38
CA ARG A 117 -24.24 39.59 19.68
C ARG A 117 -22.86 39.44 20.37
N SER A 118 -21.98 38.62 19.77
CA SER A 118 -20.51 38.71 19.92
C SER A 118 -19.86 38.17 18.63
N ARG A 119 -19.36 39.02 17.73
CA ARG A 119 -17.94 39.44 17.62
C ARG A 119 -16.96 38.26 17.72
N ASN A 120 -16.51 37.79 16.55
CA ASN A 120 -15.25 37.08 16.39
C ASN A 120 -14.07 38.05 16.59
N PRO A 121 -13.05 37.66 17.35
CA PRO A 121 -11.69 38.12 17.08
C PRO A 121 -10.69 36.96 16.92
N CYS A 122 -9.95 37.02 15.81
CA CYS A 122 -8.56 36.60 15.58
C CYS A 122 -8.23 35.08 15.58
N LEU A 123 -7.72 34.47 14.52
CA LEU A 123 -6.52 34.70 13.67
C LEU A 123 -5.20 34.21 14.30
N CYS A 124 -4.73 33.04 13.85
CA CYS A 124 -3.32 32.71 13.53
C CYS A 124 -3.34 31.44 12.66
N GLU A 125 -3.28 31.58 11.33
CA GLU A 125 -2.09 31.41 10.48
C GLU A 125 -1.37 30.06 10.64
N SER A 126 -1.67 29.13 9.73
CA SER A 126 -0.90 27.91 9.49
C SER A 126 -0.08 28.09 8.21
N THR A 127 1.24 27.99 8.35
CA THR A 127 2.22 28.01 7.25
C THR A 127 2.04 26.77 6.37
N SER A 128 1.62 27.01 5.14
CA SER A 128 1.51 26.00 4.08
C SER A 128 2.82 25.94 3.29
N THR A 129 3.38 24.75 3.10
CA THR A 129 4.30 24.48 1.99
C THR A 129 3.66 23.43 1.08
N SER A 130 3.65 23.77 -0.20
CA SER A 130 2.80 23.22 -1.25
C SER A 130 3.34 21.93 -1.86
N GLY A 131 2.43 21.07 -2.30
CA GLY A 131 2.73 20.00 -3.27
C GLY A 131 1.55 19.07 -3.53
N GLY A 132 0.35 19.62 -3.78
CA GLY A 132 -0.86 18.84 -4.05
C GLY A 132 -1.49 19.24 -5.38
N VAL A 133 -1.30 18.41 -6.40
CA VAL A 133 -1.98 18.49 -7.70
C VAL A 133 -3.43 18.05 -7.49
N ASN A 134 -4.41 18.91 -7.81
CA ASN A 134 -5.81 18.53 -7.76
C ASN A 134 -6.47 18.77 -9.12
N CYS A 135 -6.91 17.67 -9.73
CA CYS A 135 -7.52 17.61 -11.05
C CYS A 135 -9.04 17.64 -10.88
N HIS A 136 -9.65 18.81 -11.04
CA HIS A 136 -11.08 18.92 -11.33
C HIS A 136 -11.29 20.04 -12.34
N SER A 137 -11.86 19.71 -13.50
CA SER A 137 -12.53 20.71 -14.33
C SER A 137 -13.80 20.11 -14.92
N LEU A 138 -14.90 20.72 -14.50
CA LEU A 138 -16.23 20.64 -15.09
C LEU A 138 -16.25 21.56 -16.33
N ALA A 139 -16.85 21.08 -17.42
CA ALA A 139 -17.30 21.88 -18.56
C ALA A 139 -18.37 22.90 -18.09
N GLU A 140 -18.62 24.08 -18.67
CA GLU A 140 -18.74 24.54 -20.07
C GLU A 140 -18.58 26.11 -20.12
N PRO A 141 -19.14 26.88 -21.07
CA PRO A 141 -18.61 27.21 -22.41
C PRO A 141 -18.49 28.74 -22.65
N ILE A 142 -17.47 29.24 -23.37
CA ILE A 142 -17.50 30.63 -23.88
C ILE A 142 -16.86 30.76 -25.28
N SER A 143 -17.71 31.28 -26.18
CA SER A 143 -17.58 32.03 -27.43
C SER A 143 -16.29 32.10 -28.26
N GLU A 144 -16.54 31.95 -29.56
CA GLU A 144 -15.86 32.50 -30.74
C GLU A 144 -14.89 33.66 -30.49
N GLU A 145 -13.64 33.49 -30.92
CA GLU A 145 -12.91 34.58 -31.57
C GLU A 145 -11.86 34.03 -32.55
N THR A 146 -11.85 34.65 -33.73
CA THR A 146 -11.12 34.24 -34.93
C THR A 146 -9.70 34.80 -34.87
N CYS A 147 -8.67 33.97 -35.11
CA CYS A 147 -7.33 34.47 -35.45
C CYS A 147 -6.67 33.61 -36.55
N ASN A 148 -6.61 34.20 -37.74
CA ASN A 148 -5.86 33.73 -38.90
C ASN A 148 -4.35 33.76 -38.64
N GLY A 149 -3.64 32.67 -38.93
CA GLY A 149 -2.18 32.61 -38.93
C GLY A 149 -1.68 31.53 -39.87
N LYS A 150 -1.02 31.94 -40.96
CA LYS A 150 -0.55 31.14 -42.10
C LYS A 150 0.58 30.17 -41.72
N PHE A 151 0.50 28.93 -42.20
CA PHE A 151 1.64 27.99 -42.28
C PHE A 151 2.24 27.99 -43.69
N PRO A 152 3.57 27.92 -43.85
CA PRO A 152 4.19 27.40 -45.05
C PRO A 152 4.74 25.98 -44.84
N ALA A 153 4.47 25.09 -45.80
CA ALA A 153 5.05 23.76 -45.91
C ALA A 153 6.49 23.82 -46.46
N PRO A 154 7.30 22.77 -46.26
CA PRO A 154 8.35 22.44 -47.20
C PRO A 154 8.18 21.04 -47.82
N ALA A 155 8.67 20.96 -49.06
CA ALA A 155 8.57 19.87 -49.99
C ALA A 155 9.67 18.80 -49.82
N ASN A 156 9.37 17.61 -50.34
CA ASN A 156 10.25 16.45 -50.52
C ASN A 156 11.48 16.75 -51.39
N VAL A 157 12.63 16.16 -51.04
CA VAL A 157 13.65 15.69 -52.00
C VAL A 157 14.28 14.40 -51.45
N ASN A 158 14.34 13.39 -52.32
CA ASN A 158 14.99 12.08 -52.15
C ASN A 158 16.52 12.20 -52.24
N GLU A 159 17.27 11.28 -51.63
CA GLU A 159 18.25 10.41 -52.32
C GLU A 159 18.92 9.40 -51.35
N GLU A 160 18.97 8.15 -51.81
CA GLU A 160 19.64 6.99 -51.23
C GLU A 160 21.13 6.93 -51.64
N GLN A 161 21.96 6.25 -50.85
CA GLN A 161 23.17 5.49 -51.25
C GLN A 161 23.76 4.79 -50.01
N ASP A 162 24.50 3.69 -50.05
CA ASP A 162 24.28 2.32 -50.56
C ASP A 162 25.46 1.47 -49.97
N ILE A 163 25.21 0.21 -49.55
CA ILE A 163 26.14 -0.98 -49.59
C ILE A 163 27.38 -0.96 -48.62
N ASP A 164 27.91 -2.02 -47.96
CA ASP A 164 28.02 -3.46 -48.20
C ASP A 164 28.31 -4.31 -46.94
N ILE A 165 28.17 -5.62 -47.16
CA ILE A 165 28.18 -6.85 -46.38
C ILE A 165 29.56 -7.31 -45.84
N SER A 166 29.63 -8.01 -44.70
CA SER A 166 30.45 -9.24 -44.59
C SER A 166 30.05 -10.19 -43.44
N LYS A 167 30.12 -11.49 -43.74
CA LYS A 167 29.75 -12.67 -42.93
C LYS A 167 30.96 -13.26 -42.18
N LYS A 168 30.71 -13.90 -41.01
CA LYS A 168 31.23 -15.22 -40.54
C LYS A 168 30.67 -15.49 -39.12
N SER A 169 29.80 -16.48 -38.86
CA SER A 169 30.00 -17.96 -38.79
C SER A 169 31.00 -18.31 -37.66
N ILE A 170 30.72 -19.18 -36.66
CA ILE A 170 30.43 -20.63 -36.73
C ILE A 170 30.01 -21.17 -35.33
N ALA A 171 29.02 -22.09 -35.34
CA ALA A 171 28.73 -23.28 -34.48
C ALA A 171 28.48 -23.17 -32.96
N GLY A 172 27.54 -23.94 -32.37
CA GLY A 172 26.64 -24.94 -32.96
C GLY A 172 25.84 -25.80 -31.96
N LYS A 173 24.75 -26.39 -32.51
CA LYS A 173 23.96 -27.61 -32.17
C LYS A 173 23.14 -27.63 -30.86
N CYS A 174 21.79 -27.71 -30.92
CA CYS A 174 20.90 -28.90 -31.19
C CYS A 174 20.97 -29.96 -30.07
N SER A 175 19.93 -30.64 -29.59
CA SER A 175 18.47 -30.67 -29.83
C SER A 175 17.87 -31.82 -28.98
N ILE A 176 16.61 -31.70 -28.55
CA ILE A 176 15.59 -32.76 -28.33
C ILE A 176 15.77 -33.75 -27.15
N SER A 177 14.79 -33.78 -26.23
CA SER A 177 13.78 -34.86 -26.17
C SER A 177 12.66 -34.58 -25.14
N LEU A 178 11.42 -34.60 -25.64
CA LEU A 178 10.18 -34.90 -24.90
C LEU A 178 10.21 -36.38 -24.48
N GLU A 179 9.62 -36.68 -23.32
CA GLU A 179 8.81 -37.90 -23.16
C GLU A 179 7.48 -37.57 -22.49
N ASP A 180 6.44 -38.16 -23.07
CA ASP A 180 5.02 -38.09 -22.77
C ASP A 180 4.61 -39.45 -22.18
N HIS A 181 3.75 -39.45 -21.17
CA HIS A 181 2.97 -40.63 -20.81
C HIS A 181 1.57 -40.17 -20.39
N GLY A 182 0.65 -40.26 -21.33
CA GLY A 182 -0.77 -40.05 -21.11
C GLY A 182 -1.44 -41.20 -20.34
N SER A 183 -2.56 -40.87 -19.70
CA SER A 183 -3.70 -41.77 -19.66
C SER A 183 -5.00 -40.95 -19.57
N ALA A 184 -5.90 -41.24 -20.50
CA ALA A 184 -7.15 -40.54 -20.73
C ALA A 184 -8.22 -40.87 -19.69
N ASN A 185 -9.13 -39.93 -19.44
CA ASN A 185 -10.56 -40.21 -19.38
C ASN A 185 -11.39 -38.92 -19.55
N ASN A 186 -12.21 -38.92 -20.60
CA ASN A 186 -13.29 -37.96 -20.87
C ASN A 186 -14.43 -38.14 -19.87
N ILE A 187 -14.97 -37.05 -19.30
CA ILE A 187 -16.42 -36.85 -19.08
C ILE A 187 -16.73 -35.34 -19.14
N CYS A 188 -17.54 -34.92 -20.12
CA CYS A 188 -18.25 -33.64 -20.13
C CYS A 188 -19.29 -33.59 -19.00
N GLY A 189 -19.41 -32.45 -18.32
CA GLY A 189 -20.48 -32.22 -17.36
C GLY A 189 -20.66 -30.74 -17.04
N ASP A 190 -21.73 -30.17 -17.59
CA ASP A 190 -22.39 -28.93 -17.21
C ASP A 190 -22.56 -28.76 -15.68
N GLY A 191 -22.51 -27.52 -15.20
CA GLY A 191 -22.84 -27.21 -13.81
C GLY A 191 -22.13 -25.99 -13.23
N CYS A 192 -22.73 -24.81 -13.42
CA CYS A 192 -22.59 -23.70 -12.49
C CYS A 192 -22.79 -24.21 -11.06
N LYS A 193 -21.72 -24.21 -10.25
CA LYS A 193 -21.81 -24.43 -8.81
C LYS A 193 -21.17 -23.26 -8.07
N ASN A 194 -21.93 -22.82 -7.08
CA ASN A 194 -21.82 -21.58 -6.33
C ASN A 194 -20.43 -21.35 -5.72
N LEU A 195 -20.03 -20.07 -5.66
CA LEU A 195 -18.91 -19.59 -4.85
C LEU A 195 -19.09 -20.07 -3.41
N PRO A 196 -18.03 -20.56 -2.74
CA PRO A 196 -18.12 -20.97 -1.35
C PRO A 196 -18.20 -19.75 -0.42
N ASP A 197 -18.86 -19.97 0.72
CA ASP A 197 -19.14 -18.99 1.75
C ASP A 197 -17.88 -18.49 2.48
N ARG A 198 -18.01 -17.31 3.11
CA ARG A 198 -17.00 -16.46 3.76
C ARG A 198 -16.00 -17.21 4.65
N ASP A 199 -16.43 -18.31 5.27
CA ASP A 199 -15.65 -19.03 6.27
C ASP A 199 -14.71 -20.11 5.66
N THR A 200 -14.87 -20.47 4.38
CA THR A 200 -14.09 -21.56 3.76
C THR A 200 -12.73 -21.10 3.21
N LEU A 201 -12.58 -19.81 2.88
CA LEU A 201 -11.32 -19.27 2.37
C LEU A 201 -10.22 -19.18 3.44
N TYR A 202 -10.59 -19.12 4.72
CA TYR A 202 -9.65 -19.12 5.84
C TYR A 202 -9.16 -20.53 6.22
N ALA A 203 -9.92 -21.58 5.91
CA ALA A 203 -9.65 -22.93 6.41
C ALA A 203 -8.77 -23.80 5.50
N SER A 204 -8.59 -23.45 4.22
CA SER A 204 -7.95 -24.35 3.23
C SER A 204 -6.41 -24.32 3.19
N ALA A 205 -5.74 -23.58 4.08
CA ALA A 205 -4.27 -23.52 4.13
C ALA A 205 -3.62 -24.33 5.27
N CYS A 206 -4.41 -25.01 6.11
CA CYS A 206 -3.87 -25.65 7.32
C CYS A 206 -3.90 -27.17 7.25
N CYS A 207 -2.86 -27.79 6.66
CA CYS A 207 -2.42 -29.12 7.10
C CYS A 207 -0.89 -29.27 6.98
N ASN A 208 -0.17 -29.02 8.09
CA ASN A 208 0.75 -30.00 8.69
C ASN A 208 1.45 -29.43 9.95
N GLY A 209 1.21 -30.09 11.08
CA GLY A 209 2.22 -30.37 12.12
C GLY A 209 2.73 -29.23 13.03
N ASN A 210 2.14 -29.16 14.24
CA ASN A 210 2.74 -28.72 15.52
C ASN A 210 3.60 -27.43 15.56
N VAL A 211 2.96 -26.30 15.88
CA VAL A 211 3.19 -25.49 17.10
C VAL A 211 1.91 -24.67 17.31
N SER A 212 1.16 -24.90 18.40
CA SER A 212 0.03 -24.05 18.76
C SER A 212 0.56 -22.74 19.35
N SER A 213 0.91 -21.77 18.51
CA SER A 213 0.84 -20.37 18.96
C SER A 213 -0.61 -19.95 18.79
N SER A 214 -1.28 -19.63 19.90
CA SER A 214 -2.59 -18.99 19.85
C SER A 214 -2.50 -17.76 18.94
N SER A 215 -3.46 -17.60 18.02
CA SER A 215 -3.57 -16.37 17.24
C SER A 215 -3.65 -15.18 18.20
N PRO A 216 -2.95 -14.06 17.96
CA PRO A 216 -3.04 -12.89 18.81
C PRO A 216 -4.48 -12.44 19.03
N ASP A 217 -4.83 -12.05 20.26
CA ASP A 217 -6.20 -11.73 20.66
C ASP A 217 -6.82 -10.63 19.78
N TRP A 218 -6.02 -9.66 19.33
CA TRP A 218 -6.47 -8.57 18.45
C TRP A 218 -6.76 -8.97 17.00
N LEU A 219 -6.50 -10.22 16.62
CA LEU A 219 -6.94 -10.78 15.34
C LEU A 219 -8.29 -11.47 15.44
N ASP A 220 -8.91 -11.53 16.62
CA ASP A 220 -10.26 -12.05 16.77
C ASP A 220 -11.24 -11.21 15.92
N PRO A 221 -11.95 -11.83 14.96
CA PRO A 221 -13.00 -11.16 14.19
C PRO A 221 -14.06 -10.46 15.05
N SER A 222 -14.25 -10.89 16.31
CA SER A 222 -15.18 -10.25 17.25
C SER A 222 -14.73 -8.85 17.68
N LEU A 223 -13.43 -8.57 17.63
CA LEU A 223 -12.82 -7.27 17.96
C LEU A 223 -12.66 -6.36 16.74
N GLN A 224 -13.06 -6.84 15.56
CA GLN A 224 -12.98 -6.08 14.32
C GLN A 224 -13.97 -4.91 14.35
N LEU A 225 -13.46 -3.72 14.61
CA LEU A 225 -14.26 -2.49 14.52
C LEU A 225 -14.53 -2.18 13.05
N HIS A 226 -15.76 -1.76 12.74
CA HIS A 226 -16.03 -1.12 11.47
C HIS A 226 -15.36 0.26 11.46
N VAL A 227 -14.44 0.47 10.52
CA VAL A 227 -13.70 1.73 10.42
C VAL A 227 -14.13 2.54 9.20
N PRO A 228 -14.04 3.87 9.26
CA PRO A 228 -14.26 4.72 8.09
C PRO A 228 -13.40 4.30 6.89
N LEU A 229 -13.96 4.39 5.68
CA LEU A 229 -13.23 4.04 4.44
C LEU A 229 -11.90 4.77 4.27
N VAL A 230 -11.79 6.01 4.79
CA VAL A 230 -10.54 6.80 4.75
C VAL A 230 -9.37 6.09 5.46
N ASP A 231 -9.64 5.25 6.45
CA ASP A 231 -8.60 4.46 7.12
C ASP A 231 -8.18 3.26 6.28
N VAL A 232 -9.13 2.59 5.63
CA VAL A 232 -8.82 1.50 4.68
C VAL A 232 -8.09 2.03 3.45
N ASP A 233 -8.39 3.25 3.00
CA ASP A 233 -7.66 3.90 1.91
C ASP A 233 -6.18 4.15 2.25
N LYS A 234 -5.85 4.35 3.54
CA LYS A 234 -4.45 4.39 3.98
C LYS A 234 -3.78 3.03 3.80
N VAL A 235 -4.45 1.92 4.11
CA VAL A 235 -3.94 0.57 3.85
C VAL A 235 -3.66 0.35 2.36
N ARG A 236 -4.58 0.80 1.48
CA ARG A 236 -4.36 0.77 0.02
C ARG A 236 -3.14 1.60 -0.40
N CYS A 237 -2.92 2.74 0.25
CA CYS A 237 -1.71 3.54 0.09
C CYS A 237 -0.46 2.77 0.53
N ILE A 238 -0.49 2.08 1.67
CA ILE A 238 0.64 1.26 2.14
C ILE A 238 1.02 0.21 1.10
N ILE A 239 0.05 -0.55 0.55
CA ILE A 239 0.34 -1.56 -0.47
C ILE A 239 1.06 -0.94 -1.69
N ARG A 240 0.71 0.27 -2.10
CA ARG A 240 1.43 1.00 -3.16
C ARG A 240 2.82 1.47 -2.71
N ASN A 241 2.96 1.96 -1.49
CA ASN A 241 4.25 2.41 -0.95
C ASN A 241 5.26 1.25 -0.84
N ILE A 242 4.81 0.01 -0.63
CA ILE A 242 5.68 -1.17 -0.71
C ILE A 242 6.37 -1.24 -2.08
N VAL A 243 5.70 -0.88 -3.17
CA VAL A 243 6.32 -0.89 -4.50
C VAL A 243 7.50 0.08 -4.58
N ARG A 244 7.30 1.31 -4.10
CA ARG A 244 8.34 2.34 -4.07
C ARG A 244 9.56 1.86 -3.28
N ASP A 245 9.35 1.37 -2.06
CA ASP A 245 10.46 1.08 -1.14
C ASP A 245 11.06 -0.32 -1.29
N TRP A 246 10.29 -1.31 -1.74
CA TRP A 246 10.66 -2.71 -1.63
C TRP A 246 10.38 -3.55 -2.88
N ALA A 247 9.92 -2.96 -3.99
CA ALA A 247 9.85 -3.67 -5.26
C ALA A 247 10.94 -3.21 -6.23
N LYS A 248 11.29 -4.08 -7.17
CA LYS A 248 12.20 -3.74 -8.26
C LYS A 248 11.64 -2.63 -9.14
N GLU A 249 10.31 -2.62 -9.32
CA GLU A 249 9.59 -1.57 -10.07
C GLU A 249 9.83 -0.17 -9.49
N GLY A 250 10.00 -0.05 -8.16
CA GLY A 250 10.27 1.22 -7.49
C GLY A 250 11.69 1.75 -7.65
N GLN A 251 12.62 0.98 -8.26
CA GLN A 251 14.03 1.36 -8.33
C GLN A 251 14.23 2.72 -9.01
N GLN A 252 13.55 2.97 -10.13
CA GLN A 252 13.70 4.25 -10.85
C GLN A 252 13.25 5.46 -10.01
N GLU A 253 12.27 5.28 -9.12
CA GLU A 253 11.80 6.33 -8.22
C GLU A 253 12.80 6.54 -7.07
N ARG A 254 13.29 5.46 -6.45
CA ARG A 254 14.35 5.52 -5.44
C ARG A 254 15.63 6.13 -5.99
N ASP A 255 15.96 5.85 -7.24
CA ASP A 255 17.09 6.42 -7.94
C ASP A 255 17.02 7.94 -8.10
N GLN A 256 15.81 8.49 -8.17
CA GLN A 256 15.59 9.94 -8.27
C GLN A 256 15.50 10.60 -6.88
N CYS A 257 15.04 9.88 -5.86
CA CYS A 257 14.82 10.41 -4.52
C CYS A 257 15.95 10.12 -3.53
N TYR A 258 16.40 8.86 -3.45
CA TYR A 258 17.35 8.36 -2.45
C TYR A 258 18.79 8.53 -2.90
N ARG A 259 19.10 8.22 -4.17
CA ARG A 259 20.48 8.32 -4.68
C ARG A 259 21.12 9.69 -4.43
N PRO A 260 20.48 10.86 -4.69
CA PRO A 260 21.11 12.14 -4.41
C PRO A 260 21.45 12.35 -2.92
N ILE A 261 20.64 11.78 -2.01
CA ILE A 261 20.89 11.83 -0.56
C ILE A 261 22.08 10.95 -0.21
N LEU A 262 22.12 9.73 -0.74
CA LEU A 262 23.20 8.77 -0.52
C LEU A 262 24.55 9.30 -1.04
N GLU A 263 24.58 9.84 -2.26
CA GLU A 263 25.78 10.43 -2.85
C GLU A 263 26.30 11.62 -2.03
N GLU A 264 25.41 12.46 -1.50
CA GLU A 264 25.79 13.59 -0.66
C GLU A 264 26.33 13.14 0.70
N LEU A 265 25.76 12.09 1.30
CA LEU A 265 26.29 11.46 2.51
C LEU A 265 27.69 10.88 2.27
N GLU A 266 27.91 10.22 1.13
CA GLU A 266 29.24 9.72 0.76
C GLU A 266 30.25 10.83 0.57
N ARG A 267 29.85 11.93 -0.08
CA ARG A 267 30.69 13.10 -0.32
C ARG A 267 31.08 13.82 0.97
N LEU A 268 30.15 13.94 1.92
CA LEU A 268 30.36 14.66 3.18
C LEU A 268 31.11 13.83 4.23
N PHE A 269 30.97 12.51 4.19
CA PHE A 269 31.58 11.59 5.15
C PHE A 269 32.42 10.51 4.43
N PRO A 270 33.50 10.85 3.71
CA PRO A 270 34.27 9.86 2.94
C PRO A 270 35.06 8.90 3.82
N ASP A 271 35.61 9.37 4.94
CA ASP A 271 36.46 8.59 5.85
C ASP A 271 35.64 8.05 7.02
N ARG A 272 34.88 6.97 6.78
CA ARG A 272 34.04 6.32 7.81
C ARG A 272 34.81 5.19 8.49
N SER A 273 34.67 5.10 9.81
CA SER A 273 35.21 3.99 10.60
C SER A 273 34.07 3.09 11.09
N ASN A 274 34.29 1.78 11.09
CA ASN A 274 33.31 0.83 11.64
C ASN A 274 33.20 0.94 13.17
N GLU A 275 34.25 1.42 13.85
CA GLU A 275 34.25 1.56 15.31
C GLU A 275 33.44 2.77 15.79
N ASN A 276 33.40 3.84 15.00
CA ASN A 276 32.64 5.05 15.29
C ASN A 276 31.97 5.57 14.01
N PRO A 277 30.89 4.91 13.54
CA PRO A 277 30.20 5.31 12.33
C PRO A 277 29.45 6.65 12.56
N PRO A 278 29.37 7.54 11.55
CA PRO A 278 28.57 8.75 11.67
C PRO A 278 27.09 8.42 11.89
N ALA A 279 26.43 9.15 12.79
CA ALA A 279 25.01 8.99 13.07
C ALA A 279 24.14 9.73 12.03
N CYS A 280 23.09 9.09 11.55
CA CYS A 280 22.12 9.67 10.63
C CYS A 280 20.69 9.43 11.13
N LEU A 281 19.87 10.49 11.20
CA LEU A 281 18.45 10.39 11.50
C LEU A 281 17.65 10.61 10.21
N VAL A 282 16.67 9.73 9.95
CA VAL A 282 15.73 9.84 8.84
C VAL A 282 14.32 10.07 9.40
N PRO A 283 13.87 11.33 9.55
CA PRO A 283 12.50 11.64 9.92
C PRO A 283 11.51 11.27 8.80
N GLY A 284 10.36 10.69 9.17
CA GLY A 284 9.37 10.23 8.19
C GLY A 284 9.91 9.11 7.32
N ALA A 285 10.51 8.09 7.95
CA ALA A 285 11.23 7.02 7.25
C ALA A 285 10.32 6.11 6.40
N GLY A 286 8.99 6.22 6.50
CA GLY A 286 8.06 5.41 5.72
C GLY A 286 8.27 3.92 6.00
N LEU A 287 8.54 3.13 4.95
CA LEU A 287 8.80 1.69 5.08
C LEU A 287 10.28 1.36 5.32
N GLY A 288 11.11 2.37 5.63
CA GLY A 288 12.47 2.19 6.13
C GLY A 288 13.54 1.94 5.08
N ARG A 289 13.21 1.95 3.78
CA ARG A 289 14.18 1.63 2.72
C ARG A 289 15.39 2.57 2.69
N LEU A 290 15.17 3.88 2.77
CA LEU A 290 16.26 4.86 2.77
C LEU A 290 17.14 4.69 4.02
N ALA A 291 16.54 4.47 5.18
CA ALA A 291 17.29 4.25 6.42
C ALA A 291 18.15 2.96 6.33
N LEU A 292 17.63 1.90 5.71
CA LEU A 292 18.42 0.71 5.40
C LEU A 292 19.60 1.04 4.47
N GLU A 293 19.37 1.73 3.36
CA GLU A 293 20.45 2.04 2.40
C GLU A 293 21.54 2.93 3.03
N ILE A 294 21.16 3.89 3.88
CA ILE A 294 22.12 4.70 4.65
C ILE A 294 22.91 3.84 5.64
N SER A 295 22.25 2.91 6.33
CA SER A 295 22.93 1.94 7.21
C SER A 295 23.94 1.08 6.44
N CYS A 296 23.56 0.60 5.24
CA CYS A 296 24.45 -0.15 4.35
C CYS A 296 25.67 0.65 3.87
N LEU A 297 25.62 1.98 3.85
CA LEU A 297 26.78 2.83 3.57
C LEU A 297 27.77 2.95 4.74
N GLY A 298 27.46 2.35 5.89
CA GLY A 298 28.30 2.36 7.09
C GLY A 298 27.96 3.49 8.08
N PHE A 299 26.73 4.00 8.06
CA PHE A 299 26.23 4.97 9.05
C PHE A 299 25.49 4.26 10.19
N ALA A 300 25.54 4.82 11.39
CA ALA A 300 24.59 4.49 12.45
C ALA A 300 23.27 5.21 12.15
N CYS A 301 22.41 4.55 11.36
CA CYS A 301 21.17 5.14 10.88
C CYS A 301 19.98 4.82 11.80
N GLN A 302 19.18 5.84 12.12
CA GLN A 302 17.91 5.71 12.81
C GLN A 302 16.78 6.22 11.93
N GLY A 303 15.81 5.36 11.62
CA GLY A 303 14.54 5.79 11.01
C GLY A 303 13.53 6.21 12.08
N ASN A 304 12.80 7.29 11.85
CA ASN A 304 11.69 7.72 12.70
C ASN A 304 10.40 7.76 11.88
N GLU A 305 9.35 7.09 12.36
CA GLU A 305 8.02 7.13 11.75
C GLU A 305 6.95 7.28 12.85
N PHE A 306 5.89 8.02 12.54
CA PHE A 306 4.77 8.26 13.46
C PHE A 306 3.54 7.43 13.09
N SER A 307 3.38 7.09 11.81
CA SER A 307 2.24 6.33 11.33
C SER A 307 2.39 4.84 11.63
N TYR A 308 1.56 4.33 12.54
CA TYR A 308 1.46 2.89 12.78
C TYR A 308 1.12 2.09 11.51
N TYR A 309 0.43 2.67 10.52
CA TYR A 309 0.24 2.03 9.21
C TYR A 309 1.59 1.66 8.57
N MET A 310 2.54 2.58 8.57
CA MET A 310 3.88 2.37 8.02
C MET A 310 4.70 1.47 8.94
N MET A 311 4.67 1.68 10.26
CA MET A 311 5.49 0.92 11.21
C MET A 311 5.18 -0.57 11.21
N ILE A 312 3.90 -0.97 11.17
CA ILE A 312 3.50 -2.38 11.11
C ILE A 312 4.10 -3.04 9.86
N CYS A 313 3.94 -2.39 8.69
CA CYS A 313 4.45 -2.92 7.43
C CYS A 313 5.98 -2.90 7.33
N SER A 314 6.61 -1.82 7.79
CA SER A 314 8.06 -1.66 7.87
C SER A 314 8.69 -2.74 8.75
N SER A 315 8.14 -2.96 9.96
CA SER A 315 8.60 -4.00 10.88
C SER A 315 8.53 -5.39 10.24
N PHE A 316 7.42 -5.70 9.56
CA PHE A 316 7.27 -6.98 8.87
C PHE A 316 8.34 -7.19 7.79
N ILE A 317 8.52 -6.22 6.89
CA ILE A 317 9.49 -6.36 5.80
C ILE A 317 10.91 -6.44 6.35
N LEU A 318 11.28 -5.56 7.28
CA LEU A 318 12.64 -5.47 7.82
C LEU A 318 13.03 -6.69 8.68
N ASN A 319 12.11 -7.21 9.49
CA ASN A 319 12.42 -8.20 10.52
C ASN A 319 11.93 -9.62 10.20
N HIS A 320 10.92 -9.78 9.34
CA HIS A 320 10.29 -11.08 9.08
C HIS A 320 10.44 -11.60 7.65
N ALA A 321 10.82 -10.77 6.68
CA ALA A 321 11.11 -11.25 5.33
C ALA A 321 12.37 -12.13 5.32
N GLN A 322 12.25 -13.34 4.79
CA GLN A 322 13.30 -14.37 4.78
C GLN A 322 14.11 -14.37 3.48
N ALA A 323 13.52 -13.90 2.38
CA ALA A 323 14.17 -13.88 1.08
C ALA A 323 13.69 -12.73 0.20
N ALA A 324 14.53 -12.35 -0.76
CA ALA A 324 14.10 -11.46 -1.83
C ALA A 324 13.05 -12.17 -2.71
N GLY A 325 11.98 -11.46 -3.07
CA GLY A 325 10.88 -11.95 -3.90
C GLY A 325 9.96 -12.96 -3.22
N GLU A 326 10.03 -13.09 -1.89
CA GLU A 326 9.23 -14.04 -1.11
C GLU A 326 7.72 -13.79 -1.24
N TRP A 327 7.31 -12.52 -1.30
CA TRP A 327 5.90 -12.13 -1.33
C TRP A 327 5.51 -11.60 -2.70
N THR A 328 4.26 -11.86 -3.08
CA THR A 328 3.64 -11.28 -4.28
C THR A 328 2.40 -10.50 -3.89
N ILE A 329 2.37 -9.21 -4.22
CA ILE A 329 1.26 -8.30 -3.96
C ILE A 329 0.67 -7.76 -5.27
N PHE A 330 -0.53 -7.19 -5.19
CA PHE A 330 -1.29 -6.64 -6.31
C PHE A 330 -1.68 -5.19 -5.98
N PRO A 331 -0.76 -4.21 -6.15
CA PRO A 331 -0.94 -2.84 -5.64
C PRO A 331 -1.95 -2.00 -6.41
N TRP A 332 -2.29 -2.43 -7.63
CA TRP A 332 -2.95 -1.58 -8.64
C TRP A 332 -4.44 -1.89 -8.80
N ILE A 333 -4.92 -2.93 -8.12
CA ILE A 333 -6.27 -3.47 -8.29
C ILE A 333 -7.39 -2.52 -7.86
N HIS A 334 -7.09 -1.52 -7.03
CA HIS A 334 -8.08 -0.56 -6.52
C HIS A 334 -8.42 0.56 -7.51
N SER A 335 -7.58 0.79 -8.53
CA SER A 335 -7.82 1.80 -9.58
C SER A 335 -8.39 1.16 -10.83
N ASN A 336 -9.49 1.70 -11.36
CA ASN A 336 -10.13 1.22 -12.59
C ASN A 336 -9.95 2.17 -13.79
N CYS A 337 -9.16 3.23 -13.63
CA CYS A 337 -8.91 4.23 -14.66
C CYS A 337 -7.42 4.25 -15.05
N ASN A 338 -7.13 4.89 -16.19
CA ASN A 338 -5.77 5.12 -16.70
C ASN A 338 -4.93 3.84 -16.83
N SER A 339 -5.58 2.70 -17.09
CA SER A 339 -4.93 1.42 -17.44
C SER A 339 -5.08 1.19 -18.94
N VAL A 340 -3.98 0.84 -19.62
CA VAL A 340 -3.99 0.53 -21.05
C VAL A 340 -4.58 -0.86 -21.28
N SER A 341 -4.34 -1.78 -20.35
CA SER A 341 -4.86 -3.14 -20.37
C SER A 341 -5.34 -3.62 -18.99
N ASP A 342 -6.16 -4.67 -18.97
CA ASP A 342 -6.53 -5.35 -17.72
C ASP A 342 -5.32 -5.90 -16.96
N ASN A 343 -4.28 -6.31 -17.69
CA ASN A 343 -3.07 -6.84 -17.10
C ASN A 343 -2.31 -5.77 -16.33
N ASP A 344 -2.42 -4.49 -16.70
CA ASP A 344 -1.79 -3.40 -15.96
C ASP A 344 -2.38 -3.32 -14.55
N GLN A 345 -3.70 -3.40 -14.43
CA GLN A 345 -4.39 -3.37 -13.14
C GLN A 345 -4.13 -4.65 -12.32
N LEU A 346 -4.07 -5.81 -12.98
CA LEU A 346 -3.95 -7.13 -12.35
C LEU A 346 -2.51 -7.60 -12.16
N ARG A 347 -1.50 -6.79 -12.50
CA ARG A 347 -0.11 -7.24 -12.49
C ARG A 347 0.37 -7.56 -11.06
N PRO A 348 1.04 -8.71 -10.87
CA PRO A 348 1.71 -9.03 -9.62
C PRO A 348 2.99 -8.20 -9.47
N VAL A 349 3.37 -7.90 -8.22
CA VAL A 349 4.64 -7.27 -7.87
C VAL A 349 5.31 -8.10 -6.77
N SER A 350 6.54 -8.54 -7.02
CA SER A 350 7.34 -9.34 -6.06
C SER A 350 8.12 -8.45 -5.10
N VAL A 351 8.09 -8.77 -3.81
CA VAL A 351 8.68 -7.99 -2.71
C VAL A 351 9.19 -8.93 -1.59
N PRO A 352 10.21 -8.52 -0.81
CA PRO A 352 11.09 -7.38 -1.06
C PRO A 352 12.08 -7.68 -2.21
N ASP A 353 12.57 -6.67 -2.92
CA ASP A 353 13.54 -6.84 -4.02
C ASP A 353 14.97 -7.14 -3.54
N ILE A 354 15.24 -6.85 -2.26
CA ILE A 354 16.44 -7.23 -1.53
C ILE A 354 16.03 -7.86 -0.19
N HIS A 355 16.83 -8.80 0.33
CA HIS A 355 16.64 -9.25 1.71
C HIS A 355 17.22 -8.19 2.67
N PRO A 356 16.43 -7.63 3.61
CA PRO A 356 16.90 -6.53 4.46
C PRO A 356 18.08 -6.89 5.37
N ALA A 357 18.16 -8.14 5.85
CA ALA A 357 19.24 -8.63 6.71
C ALA A 357 20.43 -9.19 5.92
N ARG A 358 20.53 -8.91 4.61
CA ARG A 358 21.67 -9.35 3.80
C ARG A 358 22.93 -8.66 4.32
N ASN A 359 23.92 -9.45 4.74
CA ASN A 359 25.25 -8.93 5.05
C ASN A 359 25.83 -8.30 3.77
N TYR A 360 26.08 -6.98 3.80
CA TYR A 360 26.74 -6.22 2.74
C TYR A 360 28.24 -6.09 2.99
#